data_AF-A0A3M1MNE8-F1
#
_entry.id   AF-A0A3M1MNE8-F1
#
_cell.length_a   1.000
_cell.length_b   1.000
_cell.length_c   1.000
_cell.angle_alpha   90.00
_cell.angle_beta   90.00
_cell.angle_gamma   90.00
#
_symmetry.space_group_name_H-M   'P 1'
#
loop_
_entity.id
_entity.type
_entity.pdbx_description
1 polymer ?
#
loop_
_entity_poly.entity_id
_entity_poly.type
_entity_poly.pdbx_seq_one_letter_code
_entity_poly.pdbx_strand_id
1 'polypeptide(L)'
;MAFDLETLFDELNEGLYLVNTQRVIQRWNRAAEKITGYSADEVVGKRCADNILCHVDETGTPLCVTRCPLADTMADEQPREARVYLRHKDGHRVPVKVRATALRNE
;
A
#
# COMPACT_ATOMS: atom_id res chain seq x y z
N MET A 1 -26.90 -0.11 -16.37
CA MET A 1 -26.01 0.72 -15.53
C MET A 1 -24.62 0.13 -15.70
N ALA A 2 -23.68 0.89 -16.27
CA ALA A 2 -22.29 0.49 -16.34
C ALA A 2 -21.60 1.04 -15.08
N PHE A 3 -20.95 0.17 -14.32
CA PHE A 3 -20.07 0.60 -13.23
C PHE A 3 -18.71 0.91 -13.84
N ASP A 4 -18.15 2.07 -13.51
CA ASP A 4 -16.77 2.39 -13.90
C ASP A 4 -15.77 1.76 -12.91
N LEU A 5 -14.52 1.65 -13.35
CA LEU A 5 -13.45 1.03 -12.57
C LEU A 5 -13.10 1.83 -11.31
N GLU A 6 -13.34 3.15 -11.31
CA GLU A 6 -13.14 4.03 -10.16
C GLU A 6 -14.09 3.67 -9.02
N THR A 7 -15.38 3.53 -9.34
CA THR A 7 -16.41 3.14 -8.39
C THR A 7 -16.11 1.77 -7.81
N LEU A 8 -15.68 0.82 -8.65
CA LEU A 8 -15.28 -0.50 -8.16
C LEU A 8 -14.08 -0.42 -7.21
N PHE A 9 -13.05 0.36 -7.56
CA PHE A 9 -11.86 0.56 -6.75
C PHE A 9 -12.19 1.08 -5.34
N ASP A 10 -13.13 2.01 -5.22
CA ASP A 10 -13.53 2.63 -3.95
C ASP A 10 -14.52 1.82 -3.12
N GLU A 11 -15.37 1.02 -3.76
CA GLU A 11 -16.33 0.14 -3.08
C GLU A 11 -15.70 -1.19 -2.60
N LEU A 12 -14.46 -1.49 -3.00
CA LEU A 12 -13.72 -2.63 -2.45
C LEU A 12 -13.49 -2.47 -0.95
N ASN A 13 -13.81 -3.51 -0.19
CA ASN A 13 -13.57 -3.57 1.25
C ASN A 13 -12.09 -3.80 1.60
N GLU A 14 -11.29 -4.24 0.63
CA GLU A 14 -9.84 -4.40 0.80
C GLU A 14 -9.12 -3.08 0.52
N GLY A 15 -8.16 -2.74 1.38
CA GLY A 15 -7.29 -1.59 1.17
C GLY A 15 -6.44 -1.78 -0.07
N LEU A 16 -6.65 -0.95 -1.08
CA LEU A 16 -5.96 -0.99 -2.35
C LEU A 16 -5.31 0.35 -2.64
N TYR A 17 -4.05 0.29 -3.05
CA TYR A 17 -3.32 1.46 -3.51
C TYR A 17 -2.39 1.10 -4.65
N LEU A 18 -2.12 2.07 -5.51
CA LEU A 18 -1.20 1.95 -6.62
C LEU A 18 -0.02 2.89 -6.42
N VAL A 19 1.15 2.45 -6.84
CA VAL A 19 2.37 3.26 -6.85
C VAL A 19 3.04 3.15 -8.21
N ASN A 20 3.79 4.18 -8.59
CA ASN A 20 4.71 4.10 -9.72
C ASN A 20 6.01 3.35 -9.33
N THR A 21 6.94 3.18 -10.28
CA THR A 21 8.23 2.51 -10.07
C THR A 21 9.15 3.23 -9.08
N GLN A 22 8.89 4.50 -8.76
CA GLN A 22 9.58 5.26 -7.72
C GLN A 22 8.90 5.17 -6.35
N ARG A 23 7.85 4.33 -6.25
CA ARG A 23 7.04 4.09 -5.05
C ARG A 23 6.16 5.29 -4.66
N VAL A 24 5.93 6.21 -5.59
CA VAL A 24 5.02 7.36 -5.42
C VAL A 24 3.59 6.88 -5.58
N ILE A 25 2.78 7.10 -4.55
CA ILE A 25 1.37 6.72 -4.50
C ILE A 25 0.60 7.48 -5.59
N GLN A 26 -0.06 6.75 -6.46
CA GLN A 26 -0.91 7.27 -7.53
C GLN A 26 -2.39 7.21 -7.15
N ARG A 27 -2.78 6.17 -6.40
CA ARG A 27 -4.18 5.89 -6.05
C ARG A 27 -4.25 5.29 -4.66
N TRP A 28 -5.34 5.59 -3.95
CA TRP A 28 -5.55 5.20 -2.57
C TRP A 28 -7.06 5.08 -2.33
N ASN A 29 -7.58 3.86 -2.14
CA ASN A 29 -9.03 3.68 -2.06
C ASN A 29 -9.59 3.98 -0.66
N ARG A 30 -10.91 4.10 -0.57
CA ARG A 30 -11.63 4.35 0.68
C ARG A 30 -11.34 3.33 1.79
N ALA A 31 -11.09 2.07 1.45
CA ALA A 31 -10.70 1.06 2.45
C ALA A 31 -9.28 1.28 2.98
N ALA A 32 -8.33 1.69 2.12
CA ALA A 32 -6.97 2.03 2.53
C ALA A 32 -6.97 3.25 3.46
N GLU A 33 -7.85 4.23 3.22
CA GLU A 33 -8.04 5.35 4.14
C GLU A 33 -8.45 4.88 5.53
N LYS A 34 -9.47 4.03 5.61
CA LYS A 34 -9.98 3.49 6.89
C LYS A 34 -8.92 2.67 7.64
N ILE A 35 -8.11 1.88 6.92
CA ILE A 35 -7.09 1.00 7.52
C ILE A 35 -5.90 1.80 8.04
N THR A 36 -5.50 2.86 7.34
CA THR A 36 -4.26 3.59 7.62
C THR A 36 -4.46 4.91 8.35
N GLY A 37 -5.67 5.46 8.32
CA GLY A 37 -6.02 6.76 8.88
C GLY A 37 -5.65 7.95 7.99
N TYR A 38 -4.98 7.72 6.85
CA TYR A 38 -4.62 8.77 5.90
C TYR A 38 -5.66 8.88 4.79
N SER A 39 -6.12 10.09 4.48
CA SER A 39 -6.94 10.30 3.28
C SER A 39 -6.07 10.24 2.01
N ALA A 40 -6.69 9.96 0.86
CA ALA A 40 -6.01 10.00 -0.43
C ALA A 40 -5.30 11.34 -0.67
N ASP A 41 -5.97 12.45 -0.36
CA ASP A 41 -5.42 13.81 -0.49
C ASP A 41 -4.13 14.03 0.31
N GLU A 42 -3.95 13.29 1.41
CA GLU A 42 -2.76 13.41 2.25
C GLU A 42 -1.56 12.65 1.71
N VAL A 43 -1.76 11.60 0.90
CA VAL A 43 -0.71 10.63 0.57
C VAL A 43 -0.45 10.47 -0.92
N VAL A 44 -1.42 10.75 -1.78
CA VAL A 44 -1.22 10.74 -3.23
C VAL A 44 -0.13 11.75 -3.61
N GLY A 45 0.79 11.33 -4.49
CA GLY A 45 1.97 12.10 -4.87
C GLY A 45 3.16 11.97 -3.90
N LYS A 46 3.02 11.26 -2.78
CA LYS A 46 4.12 10.97 -1.83
C LYS A 46 4.61 9.54 -1.97
N ARG A 47 5.84 9.27 -1.52
CA ARG A 47 6.37 7.89 -1.52
C ARG A 47 5.81 7.13 -0.33
N CYS A 48 5.33 5.92 -0.56
CA CYS A 48 4.68 5.12 0.50
C CYS A 48 5.60 4.81 1.71
N ALA A 49 6.92 4.84 1.49
CA ALA A 49 7.94 4.61 2.52
C ALA A 49 8.32 5.87 3.32
N ASP A 50 7.93 7.07 2.84
CA ASP A 50 8.37 8.35 3.42
C ASP A 50 7.42 8.75 4.56
N ASN A 51 7.59 8.10 5.72
CA ASN A 51 6.84 8.40 6.93
C ASN A 51 5.31 8.23 6.79
N ILE A 52 4.83 7.39 5.87
CA ILE A 52 3.41 7.04 5.72
C ILE A 52 3.17 5.63 6.28
N LEU A 53 3.48 4.59 5.50
CA LEU A 53 3.16 3.21 5.88
C LEU A 53 4.16 2.58 6.84
N CYS A 54 5.45 2.89 6.70
CA CYS A 54 6.53 2.48 7.61
C CYS A 54 6.43 1.03 8.10
N HIS A 55 6.29 0.08 7.18
CA HIS A 55 6.07 -1.33 7.52
C HIS A 55 7.19 -1.90 8.39
N VAL A 56 6.80 -2.69 9.39
CA VAL A 56 7.69 -3.49 10.23
C VAL A 56 7.23 -4.94 10.31
N ASP A 57 8.13 -5.86 10.66
CA ASP A 57 7.75 -7.23 11.03
C ASP A 57 7.29 -7.36 12.49
N GLU A 58 7.02 -8.59 12.93
CA GLU A 58 6.59 -8.93 14.30
C GLU A 58 7.57 -8.41 15.38
N THR A 59 8.86 -8.38 15.06
CA THR A 59 9.91 -7.89 15.99
C THR A 59 10.07 -6.36 15.95
N GLY A 60 9.37 -5.67 15.05
CA GLY A 60 9.52 -4.24 14.83
C GLY A 60 10.65 -3.85 13.88
N THR A 61 11.25 -4.81 13.16
CA THR A 61 12.32 -4.50 12.21
C THR A 61 11.75 -3.77 10.99
N PRO A 62 12.30 -2.61 10.58
CA PRO A 62 11.83 -1.87 9.40
C PRO A 62 11.98 -2.67 8.10
N LEU A 63 10.89 -2.79 7.35
CA LEU A 63 10.83 -3.52 6.08
C LEU A 63 10.92 -2.60 4.87
N CYS A 64 10.36 -1.38 4.95
CA CYS A 64 10.25 -0.45 3.81
C CYS A 64 11.59 -0.10 3.13
N VAL A 65 12.71 -0.30 3.81
CA VAL A 65 14.08 0.03 3.36
C VAL A 65 14.95 -1.18 3.05
N THR A 66 14.58 -2.38 3.49
CA THR A 66 15.44 -3.58 3.39
C THR A 66 14.81 -4.70 2.56
N ARG A 67 13.63 -5.19 2.98
CA ARG A 67 12.95 -6.37 2.44
C ARG A 67 11.44 -6.12 2.33
N CYS A 68 11.09 -5.06 1.61
CA CYS A 68 9.70 -4.66 1.49
C CYS A 68 9.02 -5.48 0.40
N PRO A 69 7.92 -6.19 0.67
CA PRO A 69 7.23 -7.02 -0.33
C PRO A 69 6.95 -6.27 -1.64
N LEU A 70 6.60 -4.98 -1.53
CA LEU A 70 6.38 -4.09 -2.67
C LEU A 70 7.67 -3.81 -3.47
N ALA A 71 8.81 -3.49 -2.82
CA ALA A 71 10.05 -3.25 -3.56
C ALA A 71 10.55 -4.53 -4.22
N ASP A 72 10.50 -5.64 -3.50
CA ASP A 72 11.01 -6.91 -4.01
C ASP A 72 10.19 -7.33 -5.24
N THR A 73 8.85 -7.19 -5.19
CA THR A 73 7.98 -7.41 -6.36
C THR A 73 8.22 -6.43 -7.50
N MET A 74 8.59 -5.17 -7.23
CA MET A 74 9.00 -4.26 -8.31
C MET A 74 10.33 -4.67 -8.94
N ALA A 75 11.24 -5.29 -8.18
CA ALA A 75 12.58 -5.61 -8.64
C ALA A 75 12.63 -6.86 -9.53
N ASP A 76 11.81 -7.87 -9.24
CA ASP A 76 11.82 -9.16 -9.96
C ASP A 76 10.47 -9.58 -10.54
N GLU A 77 9.45 -8.74 -10.39
CA GLU A 77 8.10 -8.92 -10.93
C GLU A 77 7.34 -10.14 -10.39
N GLN A 78 7.86 -10.78 -9.35
CA GLN A 78 7.19 -11.91 -8.73
C GLN A 78 6.13 -11.42 -7.73
N PRO A 79 4.86 -11.88 -7.84
CA PRO A 79 3.84 -11.56 -6.86
C PRO A 79 4.23 -12.04 -5.46
N ARG A 80 4.00 -11.21 -4.45
CA ARG A 80 4.31 -11.53 -3.05
C ARG A 80 3.12 -11.31 -2.15
N GLU A 81 3.03 -12.13 -1.12
CA GLU A 81 2.14 -11.94 0.02
C GLU A 81 2.95 -12.00 1.30
N ALA A 82 2.69 -11.09 2.24
CA ALA A 82 3.34 -11.07 3.54
C ALA A 82 2.41 -10.53 4.63
N ARG A 83 2.57 -11.03 5.86
CA ARG A 83 1.99 -10.42 7.06
C ARG A 83 2.97 -9.41 7.61
N VAL A 84 2.53 -8.17 7.77
CA VAL A 84 3.35 -7.05 8.25
C VAL A 84 2.52 -6.16 9.16
N TYR A 85 3.17 -5.23 9.85
CA TYR A 85 2.50 -4.16 10.58
C TYR A 85 2.78 -2.84 9.88
N LEU A 86 1.74 -2.14 9.44
CA LEU A 86 1.86 -0.75 9.00
C LEU A 86 1.70 0.19 10.19
N ARG A 87 2.15 1.43 10.05
CA ARG A 87 1.90 2.49 11.02
C ARG A 87 0.65 3.28 10.62
N HIS A 88 -0.34 3.30 11.51
CA HIS A 88 -1.49 4.18 11.39
C HIS A 88 -1.06 5.64 11.50
N LYS A 89 -1.84 6.57 10.95
CA LYS A 89 -1.62 8.02 11.09
C LYS A 89 -1.47 8.47 12.54
N ASP A 90 -2.20 7.83 13.46
CA ASP A 90 -2.13 8.10 14.90
C ASP A 90 -0.91 7.44 15.60
N GLY A 91 0.00 6.82 14.84
CA GLY A 91 1.28 6.31 15.33
C GLY A 91 1.27 4.85 15.83
N HIS A 92 0.11 4.24 16.01
CA HIS A 92 0.01 2.82 16.42
C HIS A 92 0.23 1.86 15.23
N ARG A 93 0.49 0.58 15.54
CA ARG A 93 0.69 -0.48 14.53
C ARG A 93 -0.63 -1.14 14.15
N VAL A 94 -0.86 -1.35 12.86
CA VAL A 94 -2.02 -2.10 12.35
C VAL A 94 -1.52 -3.37 11.66
N PRO A 95 -1.91 -4.57 12.12
CA PRO A 95 -1.53 -5.82 11.47
C PRO A 95 -2.30 -5.94 10.14
N VAL A 96 -1.57 -6.18 9.06
CA VAL A 96 -2.14 -6.35 7.73
C VAL A 96 -1.49 -7.52 7.00
N LYS A 97 -2.26 -8.14 6.10
CA LYS A 97 -1.73 -9.04 5.09
C LYS A 97 -1.65 -8.26 3.78
N VAL A 98 -0.44 -7.95 3.34
CA VAL A 98 -0.22 -7.21 2.08
C VAL A 98 0.00 -8.20 0.95
N ARG A 99 -0.58 -7.90 -0.21
CA ARG A 99 -0.28 -8.56 -1.48
C ARG A 99 0.21 -7.52 -2.48
N ALA A 100 1.34 -7.81 -3.12
CA ALA A 100 1.93 -6.94 -4.13
C ALA A 100 2.03 -7.70 -5.46
N THR A 101 1.65 -7.03 -6.54
CA THR A 101 1.76 -7.51 -7.91
C THR A 101 2.24 -6.35 -8.79
N ALA A 102 3.21 -6.61 -9.67
CA ALA A 102 3.63 -5.63 -10.67
C ALA A 102 2.57 -5.53 -11.78
N LEU A 103 2.12 -4.32 -12.10
CA LEU A 103 1.18 -4.07 -13.19
C LEU A 103 1.96 -3.60 -14.42
N ARG A 104 1.60 -4.14 -15.59
CA ARG A 104 2.07 -3.65 -16.90
C ARG A 104 0.88 -3.10 -17.65
N ASN A 105 1.10 -2.04 -18.41
CA ASN A 105 0.18 -1.69 -19.48
C ASN A 105 0.37 -2.75 -20.57
N GLU A 106 -0.74 -3.21 -21.17
CA GLU A 106 -0.70 -4.04 -22.38
C GLU A 106 -0.03 -3.29 -23.55
#